data_AF-A0A7G2FGV2-F1
#
_entry.id   AF-A0A7G2FGV2-F1
#
_cell.length_a   1.000
_cell.length_b   1.000
_cell.length_c   1.000
_cell.angle_alpha   90.00
_cell.angle_beta   90.00
_cell.angle_gamma   90.00
#
_symmetry.space_group_name_H-M   'P 1'
#
loop_
_entity.id
_entity.type
_entity.pdbx_description
1 polymer ?
#
loop_
_entity_poly.entity_id
_entity_poly.type
_entity_poly.pdbx_seq_one_letter_code
_entity_poly.pdbx_strand_id
1 'polypeptide(L)'
;MLAGLRQYGNFPLPARADMNDVIAALAREAGWSVEADGTTYRQSQQPNHVFPTRSIESPLSSSTLKNCAKAAIESQQHSVLRNDEKLAPVSLDSIGIAESDHPGNGRYTSVSPITSVGCLEANQLIQDVHSAEPCNDFTESFYVPVYAMLPVGIIDNFGQLVDPEGVRQELSYMKSLNVDGVVIDCWWGIVEGWNPQKYVWSGYRELFNLIRDFKLKLQVVMAFHEYGGNASGNVMISLPQWVLKIGKDNPDIFFTDREGRRSFECLNWSIDKERVLHGRTGIEVYFDFMRSFRSEFDDFFVEGLIAAVEIGLGASGELKYPSFPERMGWIYPGIGEFQCYDKYSQSSLQKEAKSRGFTFWGKGPENAGQYNSHPHETGFFQERGEYDSYYGRFFLNWYSQLLISHAENVLSLANLAFEETKIIVKIPAIYWSYKTASHAAELTAGYYNPSNRDGYSLVFETLKKYSVTVKFVCPGPQMSPNAHEEALADPEGLSWQVINAAWDKGLQIGGENAITCFDRDGCMRLIDIAKPRNHPDGYHFSVFTYRQPSPLVQGSTCFPDLDYFIKRMHGDIRDKQF
;
A
#
# COMPACT_ATOMS: atom_id res chain seq x y z
N MET A 1 12.30 9.55 37.65
CA MET A 1 10.84 9.46 37.43
C MET A 1 10.06 10.00 38.64
N LEU A 2 9.77 9.20 39.68
CA LEU A 2 8.80 9.55 40.75
C LEU A 2 9.12 10.82 41.57
N ALA A 3 10.39 11.17 41.81
CA ALA A 3 10.75 12.44 42.43
C ALA A 3 10.27 13.67 41.63
N GLY A 4 10.20 13.58 40.30
CA GLY A 4 9.66 14.63 39.43
C GLY A 4 8.14 14.74 39.52
N LEU A 5 7.42 13.61 39.64
CA LEU A 5 5.96 13.62 39.81
C LEU A 5 5.54 14.36 41.09
N ARG A 6 6.32 14.24 42.17
CA ARG A 6 6.12 15.02 43.41
C ARG A 6 6.39 16.53 43.24
N GLN A 7 7.26 16.92 42.30
CA GLN A 7 7.63 18.33 42.07
C GLN A 7 6.75 19.05 41.04
N TYR A 8 6.20 18.33 40.06
CA TYR A 8 5.48 18.92 38.92
C TYR A 8 3.98 18.55 38.86
N GLY A 9 3.50 17.58 39.64
CA GLY A 9 2.11 17.10 39.59
C GLY A 9 1.10 17.83 40.47
N ASN A 10 1.49 18.86 41.24
CA ASN A 10 0.61 19.64 42.14
C ASN A 10 -0.24 18.84 43.15
N PHE A 11 0.08 17.57 43.41
CA PHE A 11 -0.66 16.73 44.35
C PHE A 11 -0.62 17.29 45.78
N PRO A 12 -1.77 17.42 46.49
CA PRO A 12 -1.83 17.94 47.85
C PRO A 12 -1.39 16.86 48.88
N LEU A 13 -0.09 16.53 48.87
CA LEU A 13 0.52 15.49 49.69
C LEU A 13 1.33 16.07 50.86
N PRO A 14 1.31 15.43 52.05
CA PRO A 14 2.13 15.84 53.18
C PRO A 14 3.63 15.94 52.88
N ALA A 15 4.34 16.79 53.64
CA ALA A 15 5.80 16.91 53.53
C ALA A 15 6.55 15.60 53.80
N ARG A 16 5.94 14.66 54.55
CA ARG A 16 6.46 13.31 54.84
C ARG A 16 5.83 12.18 54.00
N ALA A 17 5.04 12.52 52.98
CA ALA A 17 4.42 11.52 52.11
C ALA A 17 5.47 10.61 51.44
N ASP A 18 5.17 9.32 51.34
CA ASP A 18 6.07 8.29 50.80
C ASP A 18 5.79 7.98 49.31
N MET A 19 6.32 6.87 48.79
CA MET A 19 6.09 6.45 47.41
C MET A 19 4.65 6.01 47.14
N ASN A 20 4.03 5.35 48.11
CA ASN A 20 2.68 4.80 48.02
C ASN A 20 1.65 5.93 48.02
N ASP A 21 1.86 6.98 48.81
CA ASP A 21 1.05 8.20 48.79
C ASP A 21 0.98 8.84 47.40
N VAL A 22 2.13 8.91 46.70
CA VAL A 22 2.23 9.48 45.34
C VAL A 22 1.52 8.59 44.32
N ILE A 23 1.70 7.27 44.40
CA ILE A 23 1.02 6.32 43.52
C ILE A 23 -0.50 6.35 43.75
N ALA A 24 -0.94 6.41 45.00
CA ALA A 24 -2.34 6.51 45.38
C ALA A 24 -3.00 7.83 44.91
N ALA A 25 -2.24 8.94 44.84
CA ALA A 25 -2.72 10.20 44.28
C ALA A 25 -2.90 10.12 42.76
N LEU A 26 -1.92 9.57 42.03
CA LEU A 26 -1.99 9.34 40.59
C LEU A 26 -3.13 8.41 40.18
N ALA A 27 -3.34 7.31 40.92
CA ALA A 27 -4.45 6.40 40.68
C ALA A 27 -5.81 7.10 40.86
N ARG A 28 -5.96 7.95 41.90
CA ARG A 28 -7.15 8.78 42.12
C ARG A 28 -7.38 9.81 41.01
N GLU A 29 -6.34 10.46 40.51
CA GLU A 29 -6.43 11.36 39.35
C GLU A 29 -6.87 10.61 38.08
N ALA A 30 -6.36 9.39 37.86
CA ALA A 30 -6.76 8.50 36.76
C ALA A 30 -8.17 7.88 36.92
N GLY A 31 -8.94 8.27 37.95
CA GLY A 31 -10.31 7.82 38.17
C GLY A 31 -10.42 6.41 38.78
N TRP A 32 -9.46 6.02 39.64
CA TRP A 32 -9.52 4.81 40.46
C TRP A 32 -9.83 5.13 41.92
N SER A 33 -10.58 4.26 42.57
CA SER A 33 -10.67 4.21 44.03
C SER A 33 -9.40 3.56 44.59
N VAL A 34 -8.89 4.12 45.69
CA VAL A 34 -7.73 3.61 46.42
C VAL A 34 -8.07 3.62 47.90
N GLU A 35 -8.02 2.46 48.54
CA GLU A 35 -8.29 2.31 49.97
C GLU A 35 -7.01 2.41 50.82
N ALA A 36 -7.19 2.54 52.14
CA ALA A 36 -6.09 2.86 53.07
C ALA A 36 -5.09 1.70 53.30
N ASP A 37 -5.41 0.50 52.81
CA ASP A 37 -4.55 -0.68 52.77
C ASP A 37 -3.72 -0.77 51.47
N GLY A 38 -3.97 0.11 50.49
CA GLY A 38 -3.38 0.07 49.15
C GLY A 38 -4.20 -0.69 48.10
N THR A 39 -5.38 -1.23 48.45
CA THR A 39 -6.28 -1.86 47.48
C THR A 39 -6.79 -0.83 46.46
N THR A 40 -6.67 -1.14 45.17
CA THR A 40 -7.08 -0.25 44.07
C THR A 40 -8.11 -0.90 43.16
N TYR A 41 -9.16 -0.16 42.79
CA TYR A 41 -10.23 -0.65 41.91
C TYR A 41 -10.92 0.50 41.17
N ARG A 42 -11.71 0.14 40.15
CA ARG A 42 -12.46 1.08 39.32
C ARG A 42 -13.93 0.68 39.35
N GLN A 43 -14.82 1.57 39.78
CA GLN A 43 -16.26 1.28 39.76
C GLN A 43 -16.75 1.15 38.31
N SER A 44 -17.27 -0.04 37.96
CA SER A 44 -17.99 -0.26 36.72
C SER A 44 -19.38 0.36 36.81
N GLN A 45 -19.69 1.32 35.94
CA GLN A 45 -21.05 1.82 35.78
C GLN A 45 -21.89 0.78 35.03
N GLN A 46 -22.57 -0.10 35.75
CA GLN A 46 -23.72 -0.82 35.22
C GLN A 46 -24.97 0.07 35.28
N PRO A 47 -25.78 0.17 34.21
CA PRO A 47 -26.97 1.01 34.20
C PRO A 47 -28.11 0.37 35.02
N ASN A 48 -28.53 1.04 36.09
CA ASN A 48 -29.67 0.63 36.91
C ASN A 48 -31.00 0.87 36.16
N HIS A 49 -31.62 -0.20 35.67
CA HIS A 49 -33.07 -0.23 35.41
C HIS A 49 -33.74 -1.35 36.22
N VAL A 50 -34.58 -0.94 37.17
CA VAL A 50 -35.27 -1.85 38.10
C VAL A 50 -36.53 -2.41 37.46
N PHE A 51 -36.60 -3.74 37.32
CA PHE A 51 -37.83 -4.47 36.99
C PHE A 51 -38.37 -5.23 38.21
N PRO A 52 -39.57 -4.87 38.74
CA PRO A 52 -40.29 -5.72 39.67
C PRO A 52 -41.16 -6.74 38.91
N THR A 53 -40.93 -8.03 39.13
CA THR A 53 -41.74 -9.12 38.54
C THR A 53 -42.98 -9.43 39.36
N ARG A 54 -44.15 -9.54 38.70
CA ARG A 54 -45.25 -10.43 39.09
C ARG A 54 -46.27 -10.61 37.97
N SER A 55 -46.74 -11.84 37.80
CA SER A 55 -47.80 -12.23 36.86
C SER A 55 -49.18 -12.06 37.50
N ILE A 56 -50.24 -11.86 36.69
CA ILE A 56 -51.56 -12.56 36.74
C ILE A 56 -52.57 -11.91 35.76
N GLU A 57 -53.19 -12.78 34.95
CA GLU A 57 -54.53 -12.75 34.30
C GLU A 57 -55.08 -11.53 33.50
N SER A 58 -55.82 -11.88 32.44
CA SER A 58 -56.64 -10.98 31.59
C SER A 58 -58.00 -10.65 32.25
N PRO A 59 -58.74 -9.62 31.77
CA PRO A 59 -59.76 -9.91 30.75
C PRO A 59 -60.09 -8.78 29.73
N LEU A 60 -60.78 -9.21 28.66
CA LEU A 60 -61.75 -8.53 27.76
C LEU A 60 -62.15 -7.07 28.12
N SER A 61 -62.28 -6.12 27.18
CA SER A 61 -63.35 -6.16 26.15
C SER A 61 -63.32 -4.99 25.11
N SER A 62 -64.10 -5.19 24.04
CA SER A 62 -64.37 -4.41 22.82
C SER A 62 -64.56 -2.87 22.84
N SER A 63 -64.01 -2.17 21.82
CA SER A 63 -64.77 -1.36 20.81
C SER A 63 -63.80 -0.81 19.73
N THR A 64 -63.94 -1.04 18.41
CA THR A 64 -64.95 -0.64 17.39
C THR A 64 -64.55 0.60 16.56
N LEU A 65 -63.81 0.35 15.45
CA LEU A 65 -63.88 0.98 14.12
C LEU A 65 -64.22 2.50 13.96
N LYS A 66 -63.31 3.28 13.32
CA LYS A 66 -63.48 3.76 11.92
C LYS A 66 -62.34 4.66 11.37
N ASN A 67 -61.97 4.35 10.12
CA ASN A 67 -61.57 5.19 8.97
C ASN A 67 -61.08 6.65 9.18
N CYS A 68 -59.94 6.99 8.56
CA CYS A 68 -59.94 7.64 7.23
C CYS A 68 -58.55 7.57 6.53
N ALA A 69 -58.43 8.04 5.28
CA ALA A 69 -57.34 7.67 4.36
C ALA A 69 -56.58 8.84 3.69
N LYS A 70 -55.50 8.46 3.01
CA LYS A 70 -54.54 9.24 2.17
C LYS A 70 -55.11 10.46 1.41
N ALA A 71 -54.30 11.52 1.30
CA ALA A 71 -54.16 12.33 0.07
C ALA A 71 -52.86 13.17 0.09
N ALA A 72 -52.14 13.23 -1.05
CA ALA A 72 -51.25 14.34 -1.47
C ALA A 72 -50.51 13.98 -2.79
N ILE A 73 -51.05 14.40 -3.95
CA ILE A 73 -50.35 14.48 -5.25
C ILE A 73 -50.83 15.75 -5.97
N GLU A 74 -49.89 16.45 -6.61
CA GLU A 74 -50.03 17.53 -7.62
C GLU A 74 -50.84 18.81 -7.31
N SER A 75 -50.27 19.95 -7.76
CA SER A 75 -51.05 21.06 -8.31
C SER A 75 -50.22 21.91 -9.30
N GLN A 76 -50.94 22.62 -10.17
CA GLN A 76 -50.48 23.60 -11.17
C GLN A 76 -51.55 24.73 -11.24
N GLN A 77 -51.49 25.83 -12.00
CA GLN A 77 -50.61 26.45 -13.02
C GLN A 77 -50.99 27.97 -13.00
N HIS A 78 -50.44 28.98 -13.70
CA HIS A 78 -49.36 29.19 -14.68
C HIS A 78 -49.02 30.71 -14.67
N SER A 79 -47.85 31.16 -15.11
CA SER A 79 -47.70 32.53 -15.67
C SER A 79 -46.48 32.63 -16.61
N VAL A 80 -46.48 33.65 -17.47
CA VAL A 80 -45.59 33.80 -18.63
C VAL A 80 -45.12 35.26 -18.74
N LEU A 81 -43.86 35.47 -19.11
CA LEU A 81 -43.46 36.60 -19.95
C LEU A 81 -42.29 36.19 -20.87
N ARG A 82 -42.06 36.99 -21.91
CA ARG A 82 -41.37 36.59 -23.15
C ARG A 82 -40.37 37.67 -23.58
N ASN A 83 -39.26 37.26 -24.17
CA ASN A 83 -38.66 37.95 -25.32
C ASN A 83 -37.81 36.95 -26.13
N ASP A 84 -37.87 37.08 -27.45
CA ASP A 84 -37.10 36.30 -28.43
C ASP A 84 -35.80 37.05 -28.77
N GLU A 85 -34.71 36.34 -29.08
CA GLU A 85 -34.05 36.55 -30.38
C GLU A 85 -33.15 35.37 -30.81
N LYS A 86 -32.91 35.29 -32.13
CA LYS A 86 -32.40 34.11 -32.86
C LYS A 86 -30.88 34.19 -33.07
N LEU A 87 -30.23 33.05 -33.29
CA LEU A 87 -29.66 32.71 -34.61
C LEU A 87 -28.99 31.31 -34.65
N ALA A 88 -29.21 30.60 -35.76
CA ALA A 88 -28.44 29.46 -36.27
C ALA A 88 -28.50 29.52 -37.81
N PRO A 89 -27.45 29.14 -38.54
CA PRO A 89 -27.27 27.76 -39.03
C PRO A 89 -25.82 27.26 -38.79
N VAL A 90 -25.31 26.12 -39.27
CA VAL A 90 -25.70 25.21 -40.38
C VAL A 90 -25.46 23.73 -39.99
N SER A 91 -25.76 22.81 -40.91
CA SER A 91 -25.41 21.38 -40.86
C SER A 91 -24.36 21.05 -41.93
N LEU A 92 -23.58 19.96 -41.75
CA LEU A 92 -23.09 19.12 -42.84
C LEU A 92 -22.66 17.74 -42.32
N ASP A 93 -22.66 16.73 -43.20
CA ASP A 93 -22.54 15.31 -42.87
C ASP A 93 -21.84 14.54 -44.02
N SER A 94 -21.16 13.43 -43.69
CA SER A 94 -20.80 12.30 -44.55
C SER A 94 -19.68 12.44 -45.60
N ILE A 95 -19.29 11.28 -46.15
CA ILE A 95 -18.22 10.98 -47.14
C ILE A 95 -16.80 10.93 -46.52
N GLY A 96 -15.95 9.92 -46.82
CA GLY A 96 -16.16 8.69 -47.60
C GLY A 96 -14.84 8.00 -47.98
N ILE A 97 -14.87 6.67 -48.17
CA ILE A 97 -13.70 5.84 -48.52
C ILE A 97 -13.44 5.90 -50.04
N ALA A 98 -12.16 5.89 -50.44
CA ALA A 98 -11.76 5.63 -51.83
C ALA A 98 -10.43 4.84 -51.89
N GLU A 99 -10.46 3.69 -52.58
CA GLU A 99 -9.27 3.04 -53.16
C GLU A 99 -8.96 3.67 -54.53
N SER A 100 -7.74 3.49 -55.03
CA SER A 100 -7.45 3.72 -56.46
C SER A 100 -6.25 2.92 -56.95
N ASP A 101 -6.36 2.40 -58.17
CA ASP A 101 -5.37 1.54 -58.82
C ASP A 101 -4.81 2.20 -60.10
N HIS A 102 -3.82 1.54 -60.71
CA HIS A 102 -3.02 1.86 -61.92
C HIS A 102 -3.79 2.29 -63.22
N PRO A 103 -3.16 2.64 -64.40
CA PRO A 103 -1.75 2.47 -64.85
C PRO A 103 -1.13 3.63 -65.72
N GLY A 104 0.05 3.46 -66.38
CA GLY A 104 0.24 4.11 -67.71
C GLY A 104 1.57 4.53 -68.40
N ASN A 105 2.76 3.93 -68.18
CA ASN A 105 3.86 3.71 -69.19
C ASN A 105 4.39 4.82 -70.18
N GLY A 106 5.74 5.04 -70.22
CA GLY A 106 6.49 5.60 -71.38
C GLY A 106 7.83 6.30 -71.03
N ARG A 107 9.04 5.70 -71.16
CA ARG A 107 9.91 5.54 -72.37
C ARG A 107 10.50 6.88 -72.91
N TYR A 108 11.80 7.10 -73.15
CA TYR A 108 13.10 6.36 -73.12
C TYR A 108 14.25 7.36 -72.70
N THR A 109 15.59 7.27 -72.85
CA THR A 109 16.60 6.39 -73.54
C THR A 109 18.04 6.64 -72.99
N SER A 110 19.00 5.70 -73.18
CA SER A 110 20.50 5.78 -73.37
C SER A 110 21.37 6.88 -72.68
N VAL A 111 22.63 6.67 -72.25
CA VAL A 111 23.72 5.74 -72.66
C VAL A 111 24.59 5.31 -71.44
N SER A 112 25.26 4.14 -71.51
CA SER A 112 26.37 3.71 -70.60
C SER A 112 27.60 3.27 -71.42
N PRO A 113 28.79 3.06 -70.81
CA PRO A 113 29.14 1.69 -70.39
C PRO A 113 30.06 1.59 -69.16
N ILE A 114 30.44 0.33 -68.83
CA ILE A 114 31.43 -0.10 -67.80
C ILE A 114 30.90 0.03 -66.35
N THR A 115 30.74 -1.02 -65.54
CA THR A 115 30.84 -2.51 -65.66
C THR A 115 29.97 -3.12 -64.53
N SER A 116 29.66 -4.42 -64.41
CA SER A 116 30.20 -5.65 -65.05
C SER A 116 29.13 -6.76 -65.21
N VAL A 117 29.58 -7.98 -65.52
CA VAL A 117 28.82 -9.25 -65.62
C VAL A 117 28.93 -10.04 -64.29
N GLY A 118 27.97 -10.88 -63.85
CA GLY A 118 26.61 -11.13 -64.32
C GLY A 118 26.05 -12.54 -63.95
N CYS A 119 24.74 -12.60 -63.69
CA CYS A 119 23.81 -13.76 -63.71
C CYS A 119 24.08 -15.09 -62.94
N LEU A 120 23.19 -15.33 -61.96
CA LEU A 120 22.33 -16.52 -61.75
C LEU A 120 22.88 -17.90 -61.31
N GLU A 121 22.27 -18.37 -60.22
CA GLU A 121 21.81 -19.74 -59.88
C GLU A 121 22.78 -20.90 -59.54
N ALA A 122 22.58 -21.37 -58.29
CA ALA A 122 22.50 -22.77 -57.84
C ALA A 122 23.79 -23.65 -57.72
N ASN A 123 23.83 -24.38 -56.60
CA ASN A 123 24.56 -25.63 -56.39
C ASN A 123 26.10 -25.62 -56.40
N GLN A 124 26.76 -24.70 -55.67
CA GLN A 124 28.12 -24.96 -55.15
C GLN A 124 28.61 -24.10 -53.95
N LEU A 125 27.77 -23.95 -52.91
CA LEU A 125 28.21 -23.41 -51.61
C LEU A 125 27.59 -24.22 -50.45
N ILE A 126 28.00 -25.48 -50.40
CA ILE A 126 27.91 -26.37 -49.24
C ILE A 126 29.35 -26.66 -48.83
N GLN A 127 29.64 -26.72 -47.52
CA GLN A 127 30.99 -26.68 -46.91
C GLN A 127 31.62 -25.28 -46.87
N ASP A 128 31.16 -24.46 -45.92
CA ASP A 128 32.04 -23.62 -45.05
C ASP A 128 31.29 -22.97 -43.86
N VAL A 129 30.18 -23.60 -43.40
CA VAL A 129 29.43 -23.16 -42.19
C VAL A 129 29.16 -24.34 -41.23
N HIS A 130 30.22 -25.06 -40.90
CA HIS A 130 30.34 -25.84 -39.67
C HIS A 130 31.75 -25.57 -39.13
N SER A 131 31.97 -25.10 -37.89
CA SER A 131 31.08 -25.10 -36.72
C SER A 131 31.08 -23.75 -35.99
N ALA A 132 29.90 -23.12 -35.93
CA ALA A 132 29.49 -22.30 -34.80
C ALA A 132 28.30 -23.03 -34.16
N GLU A 133 28.52 -23.65 -33.00
CA GLU A 133 27.42 -24.22 -32.22
C GLU A 133 26.53 -23.08 -31.69
N PRO A 134 25.20 -23.26 -31.57
CA PRO A 134 24.40 -22.32 -30.82
C PRO A 134 24.91 -22.30 -29.37
N CYS A 135 25.28 -21.12 -28.88
CA CYS A 135 25.77 -20.95 -27.51
C CYS A 135 24.61 -21.12 -26.52
N ASN A 136 24.26 -22.37 -26.23
CA ASN A 136 23.25 -22.77 -25.25
C ASN A 136 23.78 -22.65 -23.80
N ASP A 137 24.47 -21.55 -23.49
CA ASP A 137 24.83 -21.19 -22.12
C ASP A 137 23.62 -20.56 -21.39
N PHE A 138 22.58 -21.37 -21.18
CA PHE A 138 21.51 -21.12 -20.20
C PHE A 138 22.06 -21.31 -18.76
N THR A 139 23.20 -20.67 -18.45
CA THR A 139 24.11 -21.07 -17.36
C THR A 139 24.58 -19.92 -16.47
N GLU A 140 24.25 -18.66 -16.81
CA GLU A 140 24.41 -17.54 -15.88
C GLU A 140 23.40 -17.64 -14.73
N SER A 141 23.89 -17.99 -13.54
CA SER A 141 23.11 -18.00 -12.31
C SER A 141 22.95 -16.56 -11.80
N PHE A 142 21.94 -15.84 -12.28
CA PHE A 142 21.74 -14.42 -11.96
C PHE A 142 21.82 -14.11 -10.46
N TYR A 143 22.67 -13.16 -10.08
CA TYR A 143 22.87 -12.76 -8.70
C TYR A 143 21.76 -11.82 -8.24
N VAL A 144 20.91 -12.27 -7.30
CA VAL A 144 19.87 -11.44 -6.68
C VAL A 144 20.32 -11.07 -5.27
N PRO A 145 20.62 -9.79 -4.98
CA PRO A 145 21.07 -9.37 -3.66
C PRO A 145 19.95 -9.49 -2.61
N VAL A 146 20.30 -9.95 -1.41
CA VAL A 146 19.36 -10.19 -0.31
C VAL A 146 19.64 -9.24 0.84
N TYR A 147 18.63 -8.44 1.20
CA TYR A 147 18.65 -7.51 2.32
C TYR A 147 17.76 -8.07 3.45
N ALA A 148 18.24 -8.09 4.69
CA ALA A 148 17.43 -8.50 5.84
C ALA A 148 16.70 -7.30 6.45
N MET A 149 15.38 -7.38 6.62
CA MET A 149 14.63 -6.33 7.33
C MET A 149 14.87 -6.47 8.84
N LEU A 150 15.35 -5.40 9.49
CA LEU A 150 15.55 -5.45 10.94
C LEU A 150 14.21 -5.38 11.72
N PRO A 151 14.14 -5.94 12.93
CA PRO A 151 12.97 -5.84 13.81
C PRO A 151 12.47 -4.40 14.07
N VAL A 152 11.15 -4.23 14.05
CA VAL A 152 10.50 -2.97 14.46
C VAL A 152 10.61 -2.79 15.97
N GLY A 153 10.89 -1.55 16.42
CA GLY A 153 11.12 -1.22 17.83
C GLY A 153 12.60 -1.09 18.22
N ILE A 154 13.54 -1.30 17.29
CA ILE A 154 14.97 -0.97 17.48
C ILE A 154 15.17 0.53 17.76
N ILE A 155 14.32 1.41 17.23
CA ILE A 155 14.23 2.81 17.67
C ILE A 155 12.96 2.96 18.50
N ASP A 156 13.06 3.59 19.67
CA ASP A 156 11.94 3.84 20.56
C ASP A 156 11.12 5.08 20.17
N ASN A 157 9.96 5.27 20.82
CA ASN A 157 9.09 6.44 20.63
C ASN A 157 9.69 7.77 21.16
N PHE A 158 10.97 7.78 21.57
CA PHE A 158 11.77 8.96 21.93
C PHE A 158 12.97 9.17 20.97
N GLY A 159 13.07 8.39 19.88
CA GLY A 159 14.13 8.50 18.88
C GLY A 159 15.50 7.99 19.33
N GLN A 160 15.54 7.09 20.32
CA GLN A 160 16.76 6.48 20.87
C GLN A 160 16.92 5.03 20.39
N LEU A 161 18.17 4.57 20.29
CA LEU A 161 18.48 3.19 19.92
C LEU A 161 18.26 2.24 21.12
N VAL A 162 17.44 1.22 20.92
CA VAL A 162 17.15 0.15 21.88
C VAL A 162 18.12 -0.99 21.68
N ASP A 163 18.70 -1.48 22.79
CA ASP A 163 19.70 -2.57 22.86
C ASP A 163 20.77 -2.55 21.73
N PRO A 164 21.68 -1.56 21.72
CA PRO A 164 22.75 -1.48 20.72
C PRO A 164 23.62 -2.75 20.63
N GLU A 165 23.73 -3.52 21.72
CA GLU A 165 24.55 -4.73 21.76
C GLU A 165 23.81 -5.94 21.17
N GLY A 166 22.51 -6.10 21.45
CA GLY A 166 21.65 -7.04 20.74
C GLY A 166 21.61 -6.77 19.23
N VAL A 167 21.54 -5.49 18.83
CA VAL A 167 21.65 -5.07 17.43
C VAL A 167 23.03 -5.42 16.83
N ARG A 168 24.15 -5.18 17.54
CA ARG A 168 25.49 -5.61 17.09
C ARG A 168 25.57 -7.13 16.90
N GLN A 169 24.94 -7.91 17.77
CA GLN A 169 24.87 -9.38 17.62
C GLN A 169 24.06 -9.78 16.39
N GLU A 170 22.87 -9.21 16.20
CA GLU A 170 22.03 -9.49 15.03
C GLU A 170 22.71 -9.14 13.69
N LEU A 171 23.36 -7.97 13.60
CA LEU A 171 24.15 -7.58 12.43
C LEU A 171 25.33 -8.54 12.18
N SER A 172 25.94 -9.08 13.23
CA SER A 172 27.00 -10.11 13.12
C SER A 172 26.47 -11.44 12.55
N TYR A 173 25.29 -11.89 12.99
CA TYR A 173 24.64 -13.09 12.43
C TYR A 173 24.21 -12.88 10.98
N MET A 174 23.63 -11.72 10.65
CA MET A 174 23.29 -11.38 9.27
C MET A 174 24.53 -11.33 8.38
N LYS A 175 25.65 -10.81 8.88
CA LYS A 175 26.92 -10.79 8.14
C LYS A 175 27.51 -12.19 7.93
N SER A 176 27.34 -13.12 8.88
CA SER A 176 27.81 -14.51 8.72
C SER A 176 27.00 -15.33 7.72
N LEU A 177 25.73 -14.94 7.48
CA LEU A 177 24.87 -15.43 6.40
C LEU A 177 25.18 -14.79 5.03
N ASN A 178 26.20 -13.93 4.93
CA ASN A 178 26.58 -13.18 3.73
C ASN A 178 25.52 -12.24 3.15
N VAL A 179 24.55 -11.73 3.93
CA VAL A 179 23.57 -10.77 3.38
C VAL A 179 24.26 -9.51 2.84
N ASP A 180 23.71 -8.96 1.76
CA ASP A 180 24.19 -7.74 1.10
C ASP A 180 24.04 -6.51 2.00
N GLY A 181 22.95 -6.48 2.76
CA GLY A 181 22.57 -5.32 3.54
C GLY A 181 21.35 -5.55 4.43
N VAL A 182 20.84 -4.45 4.99
CA VAL A 182 19.65 -4.43 5.84
C VAL A 182 18.63 -3.39 5.39
N VAL A 183 17.36 -3.61 5.73
CA VAL A 183 16.25 -2.67 5.50
C VAL A 183 15.78 -2.11 6.84
N ILE A 184 15.68 -0.79 6.95
CA ILE A 184 15.31 -0.06 8.17
C ILE A 184 14.10 0.86 7.92
N ASP A 185 13.07 0.76 8.76
CA ASP A 185 11.95 1.72 8.76
C ASP A 185 12.32 3.01 9.51
N CYS A 186 12.34 4.14 8.79
CA CYS A 186 12.39 5.48 9.37
C CYS A 186 10.98 6.00 9.64
N TRP A 187 10.46 5.72 10.83
CA TRP A 187 9.09 6.02 11.25
C TRP A 187 8.86 7.53 11.40
N TRP A 188 7.95 8.07 10.58
CA TRP A 188 7.54 9.47 10.67
C TRP A 188 6.98 9.82 12.06
N GLY A 189 6.21 8.90 12.64
CA GLY A 189 5.63 8.97 13.99
C GLY A 189 6.63 9.11 15.14
N ILE A 190 7.85 8.58 14.98
CA ILE A 190 8.94 8.74 15.94
C ILE A 190 9.66 10.06 15.66
N VAL A 191 10.15 10.22 14.43
CA VAL A 191 11.14 11.24 14.08
C VAL A 191 10.56 12.65 14.10
N GLU A 192 9.34 12.88 13.59
CA GLU A 192 8.63 14.18 13.68
C GLU A 192 7.49 14.13 14.73
N GLY A 193 7.57 13.20 15.69
CA GLY A 193 6.42 12.76 16.50
C GLY A 193 5.72 13.86 17.29
N TRP A 194 6.47 14.74 17.95
CA TRP A 194 5.91 15.69 18.93
C TRP A 194 5.57 17.08 18.37
N ASN A 195 6.36 17.58 17.42
CA ASN A 195 6.22 18.94 16.89
C ASN A 195 6.54 18.97 15.39
N PRO A 196 5.78 19.73 14.58
CA PRO A 196 6.09 19.88 13.16
C PRO A 196 7.47 20.52 12.95
N GLN A 197 8.20 20.04 11.94
CA GLN A 197 9.55 20.48 11.57
C GLN A 197 10.57 20.39 12.73
N LYS A 198 10.42 19.37 13.60
CA LYS A 198 11.38 18.99 14.65
C LYS A 198 11.72 17.51 14.54
N TYR A 199 12.67 17.22 13.66
CA TYR A 199 13.14 15.88 13.33
C TYR A 199 14.19 15.40 14.35
N VAL A 200 14.01 14.18 14.87
CA VAL A 200 14.93 13.53 15.83
C VAL A 200 15.55 12.28 15.18
N TRP A 201 16.75 12.43 14.65
CA TRP A 201 17.48 11.37 13.92
C TRP A 201 18.55 10.64 14.75
N SER A 202 18.71 10.97 16.05
CA SER A 202 19.84 10.52 16.88
C SER A 202 20.02 9.00 16.93
N GLY A 203 18.98 8.24 17.29
CA GLY A 203 19.05 6.77 17.34
C GLY A 203 19.25 6.14 15.97
N TYR A 204 18.68 6.75 14.91
CA TYR A 204 18.92 6.31 13.53
C TYR A 204 20.38 6.52 13.10
N ARG A 205 21.02 7.63 13.49
CA ARG A 205 22.46 7.83 13.23
C ARG A 205 23.32 6.86 14.03
N GLU A 206 22.98 6.56 15.28
CA GLU A 206 23.68 5.52 16.05
C GLU A 206 23.56 4.15 15.35
N LEU A 207 22.34 3.76 14.96
CA LEU A 207 22.08 2.52 14.21
C LEU A 207 22.83 2.46 12.87
N PHE A 208 22.84 3.53 12.08
CA PHE A 208 23.53 3.55 10.79
C PHE A 208 25.06 3.50 10.96
N ASN A 209 25.60 4.07 12.05
CA ASN A 209 27.00 3.86 12.42
C ASN A 209 27.30 2.38 12.71
N LEU A 210 26.43 1.65 13.42
CA LEU A 210 26.59 0.21 13.64
C LEU A 210 26.59 -0.56 12.32
N ILE A 211 25.65 -0.26 11.42
CA ILE A 211 25.53 -0.92 10.10
C ILE A 211 26.78 -0.66 9.24
N ARG A 212 27.36 0.55 9.34
CA ARG A 212 28.64 0.91 8.69
C ARG A 212 29.82 0.12 9.26
N ASP A 213 29.93 -0.08 10.58
CA ASP A 213 30.97 -0.92 11.21
C ASP A 213 30.99 -2.33 10.59
N PHE A 214 29.82 -2.94 10.39
CA PHE A 214 29.65 -4.28 9.80
C PHE A 214 29.78 -4.33 8.26
N LYS A 215 29.92 -3.17 7.60
CA LYS A 215 30.04 -3.05 6.13
C LYS A 215 28.88 -3.75 5.42
N LEU A 216 27.65 -3.43 5.84
CA LEU A 216 26.40 -3.85 5.23
C LEU A 216 25.80 -2.68 4.45
N LYS A 217 25.22 -2.93 3.27
CA LYS A 217 24.44 -1.88 2.58
C LYS A 217 23.14 -1.61 3.31
N LEU A 218 22.57 -0.44 3.06
CA LEU A 218 21.38 0.06 3.75
C LEU A 218 20.28 0.39 2.75
N GLN A 219 19.07 -0.12 2.98
CA GLN A 219 17.84 0.40 2.39
C GLN A 219 17.01 1.04 3.49
N VAL A 220 16.40 2.20 3.21
CA VAL A 220 15.64 2.94 4.22
C VAL A 220 14.23 3.21 3.75
N VAL A 221 13.24 2.85 4.56
CA VAL A 221 11.83 3.11 4.28
C VAL A 221 11.42 4.44 4.91
N MET A 222 10.92 5.38 4.11
CA MET A 222 10.24 6.59 4.58
C MET A 222 8.84 6.18 5.05
N ALA A 223 8.73 5.73 6.30
CA ALA A 223 7.54 5.10 6.84
C ALA A 223 6.53 6.16 7.33
N PHE A 224 5.74 6.69 6.39
CA PHE A 224 4.65 7.65 6.61
C PHE A 224 3.35 7.03 7.15
N HIS A 225 3.44 5.88 7.83
CA HIS A 225 2.29 5.08 8.26
C HIS A 225 2.41 4.61 9.72
N GLU A 226 1.27 4.20 10.28
CA GLU A 226 1.14 3.57 11.61
C GLU A 226 1.63 2.11 11.59
N TYR A 227 2.31 1.68 12.65
CA TYR A 227 2.64 0.29 12.93
C TYR A 227 2.04 -0.17 14.26
N GLY A 228 1.59 -1.43 14.29
CA GLY A 228 0.89 -2.00 15.44
C GLY A 228 -0.62 -1.89 15.32
N GLY A 229 -1.32 -2.91 15.81
CA GLY A 229 -2.77 -3.04 15.72
C GLY A 229 -3.24 -4.44 16.12
N ASN A 230 -2.42 -5.45 15.82
CA ASN A 230 -2.70 -6.86 16.09
C ASN A 230 -1.76 -7.46 17.15
N ALA A 231 -2.33 -8.36 17.95
CA ALA A 231 -1.75 -9.08 19.09
C ALA A 231 -1.28 -8.21 20.28
N SER A 232 -1.71 -8.61 21.47
CA SER A 232 -1.40 -7.96 22.74
C SER A 232 0.08 -8.12 23.11
N GLY A 233 0.83 -7.02 23.15
CA GLY A 233 2.24 -6.97 23.60
C GLY A 233 3.22 -6.42 22.56
N ASN A 234 2.79 -6.23 21.31
CA ASN A 234 3.64 -5.69 20.23
C ASN A 234 3.91 -4.19 20.36
N VAL A 235 5.03 -3.75 19.79
CA VAL A 235 5.39 -2.33 19.66
C VAL A 235 4.36 -1.60 18.79
N MET A 236 3.87 -0.46 19.28
CA MET A 236 2.96 0.42 18.54
C MET A 236 3.65 1.77 18.25
N ILE A 237 3.58 2.18 17.00
CA ILE A 237 4.15 3.42 16.47
C ILE A 237 3.02 4.12 15.70
N SER A 238 2.39 5.11 16.33
CA SER A 238 1.32 5.88 15.69
C SER A 238 1.87 6.89 14.68
N LEU A 239 1.01 7.48 13.85
CA LEU A 239 1.32 8.78 13.20
C LEU A 239 1.69 9.85 14.26
N PRO A 240 2.37 10.95 13.88
CA PRO A 240 2.80 11.98 14.84
C PRO A 240 1.67 12.54 15.70
N GLN A 241 1.96 12.76 16.98
CA GLN A 241 0.99 13.26 17.96
C GLN A 241 0.42 14.64 17.59
N TRP A 242 1.19 15.48 16.89
CA TRP A 242 0.68 16.75 16.37
C TRP A 242 -0.32 16.58 15.23
N VAL A 243 -0.19 15.54 14.39
CA VAL A 243 -1.14 15.18 13.33
C VAL A 243 -2.41 14.59 13.95
N LEU A 244 -2.25 13.63 14.88
CA LEU A 244 -3.37 13.04 15.61
C LEU A 244 -4.15 14.08 16.42
N LYS A 245 -3.51 15.16 16.88
CA LYS A 245 -4.19 16.30 17.49
C LYS A 245 -5.05 17.07 16.48
N ILE A 246 -4.51 17.43 15.31
CA ILE A 246 -5.30 18.09 14.24
C ILE A 246 -6.49 17.20 13.84
N GLY A 247 -6.30 15.89 13.78
CA GLY A 247 -7.35 14.92 13.46
C GLY A 247 -8.53 14.86 14.46
N LYS A 248 -8.41 15.44 15.66
CA LYS A 248 -9.55 15.57 16.60
C LYS A 248 -10.47 16.72 16.20
N ASP A 249 -9.91 17.80 15.69
CA ASP A 249 -10.65 18.98 15.22
C ASP A 249 -11.07 18.83 13.74
N ASN A 250 -10.32 18.03 12.97
CA ASN A 250 -10.53 17.79 11.54
C ASN A 250 -10.32 16.29 11.19
N PRO A 251 -11.27 15.39 11.50
CA PRO A 251 -11.12 13.95 11.28
C PRO A 251 -11.02 13.52 9.80
N ASP A 252 -11.37 14.42 8.87
CA ASP A 252 -11.31 14.14 7.42
C ASP A 252 -9.88 14.18 6.84
N ILE A 253 -8.85 14.49 7.63
CA ILE A 253 -7.45 14.26 7.23
C ILE A 253 -7.10 12.76 7.15
N PHE A 254 -7.99 11.89 7.61
CA PHE A 254 -7.86 10.44 7.62
C PHE A 254 -8.85 9.78 6.67
N PHE A 255 -8.44 8.63 6.12
CA PHE A 255 -9.29 7.78 5.31
C PHE A 255 -10.54 7.34 6.07
N THR A 256 -11.65 7.24 5.36
CA THR A 256 -12.98 7.16 5.96
C THR A 256 -13.88 6.23 5.16
N ASP A 257 -14.47 5.24 5.83
CA ASP A 257 -15.40 4.31 5.22
C ASP A 257 -16.85 4.80 5.26
N ARG A 258 -17.77 4.00 4.72
CA ARG A 258 -19.17 4.39 4.52
C ARG A 258 -19.92 4.62 5.83
N GLU A 259 -19.53 3.95 6.91
CA GLU A 259 -20.12 4.16 8.24
C GLU A 259 -19.50 5.36 8.98
N GLY A 260 -18.51 6.02 8.37
CA GLY A 260 -17.81 7.18 8.91
C GLY A 260 -16.69 6.83 9.87
N ARG A 261 -16.32 5.54 9.98
CA ARG A 261 -15.19 5.06 10.77
C ARG A 261 -13.89 5.53 10.10
N ARG A 262 -12.86 5.86 10.90
CA ARG A 262 -11.66 6.58 10.44
C ARG A 262 -10.41 5.71 10.59
N SER A 263 -9.62 5.57 9.52
CA SER A 263 -8.34 4.85 9.58
C SER A 263 -7.20 5.83 9.84
N PHE A 264 -6.56 5.66 11.00
CA PHE A 264 -5.40 6.44 11.42
C PHE A 264 -4.07 5.93 10.84
N GLU A 265 -4.12 4.98 9.90
CA GLU A 265 -2.92 4.29 9.37
C GLU A 265 -2.01 5.21 8.56
N CYS A 266 -2.58 6.19 7.84
CA CYS A 266 -1.86 7.13 6.99
C CYS A 266 -2.74 8.36 6.73
N LEU A 267 -2.18 9.43 6.15
CA LEU A 267 -2.97 10.58 5.71
C LEU A 267 -3.81 10.24 4.48
N ASN A 268 -5.01 10.83 4.43
CA ASN A 268 -5.88 10.85 3.27
C ASN A 268 -5.24 11.58 2.09
N TRP A 269 -5.06 10.90 0.96
CA TRP A 269 -4.49 11.47 -0.27
C TRP A 269 -5.25 12.69 -0.82
N SER A 270 -6.55 12.83 -0.50
CA SER A 270 -7.34 14.01 -0.87
C SER A 270 -6.90 15.30 -0.15
N ILE A 271 -6.03 15.23 0.88
CA ILE A 271 -5.39 16.41 1.50
C ILE A 271 -3.96 16.69 1.00
N ASP A 272 -3.48 15.97 -0.03
CA ASP A 272 -2.15 16.17 -0.65
C ASP A 272 -1.82 17.65 -0.93
N LYS A 273 -2.84 18.41 -1.36
CA LYS A 273 -2.72 19.81 -1.83
C LYS A 273 -3.51 20.80 -0.97
N GLU A 274 -4.06 20.36 0.16
CA GLU A 274 -4.88 21.15 1.08
C GLU A 274 -4.07 21.59 2.32
N ARG A 275 -4.05 22.88 2.65
CA ARG A 275 -3.19 23.46 3.71
C ARG A 275 -3.70 23.23 5.14
N VAL A 276 -4.01 21.98 5.47
CA VAL A 276 -4.72 21.58 6.70
C VAL A 276 -3.79 21.09 7.82
N LEU A 277 -2.49 20.92 7.55
CA LEU A 277 -1.50 20.40 8.50
C LEU A 277 -0.67 21.56 9.09
N HIS A 278 -1.30 22.37 9.94
CA HIS A 278 -0.76 23.64 10.45
C HIS A 278 -0.23 24.57 9.33
N GLY A 279 -0.97 24.67 8.23
CA GLY A 279 -0.62 25.50 7.07
C GLY A 279 0.22 24.78 6.00
N ARG A 280 0.77 23.60 6.29
CA ARG A 280 1.36 22.70 5.27
C ARG A 280 0.29 21.82 4.62
N THR A 281 0.56 21.33 3.41
CA THR A 281 -0.20 20.26 2.75
C THR A 281 0.39 18.88 3.03
N GLY A 282 -0.32 17.79 2.70
CA GLY A 282 0.19 16.42 2.87
C GLY A 282 1.55 16.19 2.20
N ILE A 283 1.71 16.59 0.94
CA ILE A 283 2.95 16.35 0.20
C ILE A 283 4.12 17.25 0.64
N GLU A 284 3.84 18.44 1.17
CA GLU A 284 4.86 19.30 1.79
C GLU A 284 5.43 18.68 3.07
N VAL A 285 4.60 18.01 3.86
CA VAL A 285 5.02 17.31 5.08
C VAL A 285 5.94 16.14 4.73
N TYR A 286 5.57 15.32 3.74
CA TYR A 286 6.41 14.21 3.28
C TYR A 286 7.74 14.72 2.68
N PHE A 287 7.71 15.80 1.89
CA PHE A 287 8.92 16.38 1.31
C PHE A 287 9.84 17.03 2.34
N ASP A 288 9.32 17.76 3.33
CA ASP A 288 10.13 18.28 4.45
C ASP A 288 10.84 17.14 5.20
N PHE A 289 10.15 16.01 5.41
CA PHE A 289 10.71 14.82 6.05
C PHE A 289 11.83 14.18 5.22
N MET A 290 11.57 13.89 3.94
CA MET A 290 12.56 13.32 3.01
C MET A 290 13.79 14.23 2.87
N ARG A 291 13.60 15.54 2.77
CA ARG A 291 14.69 16.53 2.74
C ARG A 291 15.47 16.56 4.06
N SER A 292 14.81 16.41 5.21
CA SER A 292 15.51 16.29 6.49
C SER A 292 16.33 15.01 6.59
N PHE A 293 15.81 13.88 6.11
CA PHE A 293 16.57 12.62 6.05
C PHE A 293 17.80 12.76 5.13
N ARG A 294 17.61 13.28 3.90
CA ARG A 294 18.70 13.54 2.95
C ARG A 294 19.78 14.45 3.54
N SER A 295 19.39 15.52 4.23
CA SER A 295 20.31 16.51 4.80
C SER A 295 21.00 16.05 6.09
N GLU A 296 20.40 15.11 6.83
CA GLU A 296 21.05 14.49 7.98
C GLU A 296 22.11 13.50 7.47
N PHE A 297 21.71 12.50 6.69
CA PHE A 297 22.54 11.34 6.35
C PHE A 297 23.39 11.51 5.09
N ASP A 298 23.75 12.74 4.72
CA ASP A 298 24.57 13.06 3.54
C ASP A 298 25.89 12.27 3.50
N ASP A 299 26.51 12.04 4.67
CA ASP A 299 27.70 11.20 4.80
C ASP A 299 27.47 9.76 4.29
N PHE A 300 26.32 9.16 4.59
CA PHE A 300 25.96 7.81 4.15
C PHE A 300 25.49 7.72 2.70
N PHE A 301 25.00 8.82 2.11
CA PHE A 301 24.74 8.91 0.67
C PHE A 301 26.06 9.05 -0.12
N VAL A 302 26.97 9.91 0.32
CA VAL A 302 28.28 10.15 -0.35
C VAL A 302 29.21 8.93 -0.22
N GLU A 303 29.17 8.19 0.90
CA GLU A 303 29.81 6.87 1.03
C GLU A 303 29.13 5.77 0.18
N GLY A 304 27.95 6.04 -0.38
CA GLY A 304 27.13 5.06 -1.10
C GLY A 304 26.68 3.89 -0.22
N LEU A 305 26.56 4.08 1.10
CA LEU A 305 26.09 3.03 2.02
C LEU A 305 24.58 2.82 1.87
N ILE A 306 23.83 3.92 1.73
CA ILE A 306 22.41 3.91 1.35
C ILE A 306 22.32 3.52 -0.13
N ALA A 307 21.78 2.35 -0.41
CA ALA A 307 21.68 1.77 -1.75
C ALA A 307 20.33 2.07 -2.43
N ALA A 308 19.27 2.29 -1.64
CA ALA A 308 17.94 2.69 -2.11
C ALA A 308 17.13 3.33 -0.97
N VAL A 309 16.11 4.11 -1.33
CA VAL A 309 15.09 4.63 -0.41
C VAL A 309 13.72 4.12 -0.84
N GLU A 310 12.99 3.46 0.06
CA GLU A 310 11.61 3.06 -0.15
C GLU A 310 10.66 4.15 0.33
N ILE A 311 9.63 4.45 -0.46
CA ILE A 311 8.67 5.52 -0.15
C ILE A 311 7.33 4.90 0.23
N GLY A 312 6.91 5.09 1.48
CA GLY A 312 5.59 4.65 1.94
C GLY A 312 4.49 5.50 1.31
N LEU A 313 3.60 4.89 0.52
CA LEU A 313 2.54 5.61 -0.23
C LEU A 313 1.12 5.38 0.30
N GLY A 314 0.96 4.66 1.41
CA GLY A 314 -0.36 4.35 1.96
C GLY A 314 -0.31 3.42 3.16
N ALA A 315 -1.41 2.69 3.37
CA ALA A 315 -1.57 1.78 4.50
C ALA A 315 -0.55 0.64 4.45
N SER A 316 0.13 0.36 5.56
CA SER A 316 1.26 -0.61 5.62
C SER A 316 2.49 -0.20 4.80
N GLY A 317 2.58 1.07 4.37
CA GLY A 317 3.61 1.58 3.45
C GLY A 317 3.33 1.28 1.97
N GLU A 318 2.46 0.32 1.69
CA GLU A 318 2.05 -0.09 0.36
C GLU A 318 1.21 0.99 -0.35
N LEU A 319 1.30 1.04 -1.68
CA LEU A 319 0.46 1.89 -2.51
C LEU A 319 -0.98 1.33 -2.55
N LYS A 320 -1.74 1.52 -1.48
CA LYS A 320 -3.14 1.09 -1.31
C LYS A 320 -3.91 1.95 -0.31
N TYR A 321 -5.23 1.99 -0.48
CA TYR A 321 -6.15 2.46 0.55
C TYR A 321 -6.17 1.49 1.76
N PRO A 322 -6.51 1.95 2.99
CA PRO A 322 -6.69 1.09 4.17
C PRO A 322 -8.02 0.32 4.13
N SER A 323 -8.25 -0.46 3.07
CA SER A 323 -9.58 -1.03 2.74
C SER A 323 -9.90 -2.36 3.43
N PHE A 324 -8.91 -2.97 4.07
CA PHE A 324 -9.02 -4.22 4.84
C PHE A 324 -8.39 -4.10 6.25
N PRO A 325 -8.80 -3.14 7.09
CA PRO A 325 -8.19 -2.92 8.41
C PRO A 325 -8.82 -3.85 9.45
N GLU A 326 -8.07 -4.86 9.92
CA GLU A 326 -8.53 -5.83 10.93
C GLU A 326 -9.08 -5.16 12.20
N ARG A 327 -8.52 -4.01 12.59
CA ARG A 327 -8.98 -3.18 13.72
C ARG A 327 -10.39 -2.59 13.58
N MET A 328 -10.98 -2.61 12.37
CA MET A 328 -12.39 -2.27 12.14
C MET A 328 -13.28 -3.51 11.97
N GLY A 329 -12.74 -4.70 12.24
CA GLY A 329 -13.44 -5.97 12.11
C GLY A 329 -13.38 -6.60 10.71
N TRP A 330 -12.50 -6.13 9.81
CA TRP A 330 -12.21 -6.88 8.58
C TRP A 330 -11.57 -8.23 8.93
N ILE A 331 -12.00 -9.29 8.26
CA ILE A 331 -11.46 -10.64 8.38
C ILE A 331 -11.29 -11.20 6.97
N TYR A 332 -10.12 -11.78 6.68
CA TYR A 332 -9.87 -12.50 5.42
C TYR A 332 -10.89 -13.64 5.24
N PRO A 333 -11.53 -13.81 4.06
CA PRO A 333 -11.25 -13.18 2.76
C PRO A 333 -12.25 -12.08 2.36
N GLY A 334 -12.70 -11.25 3.30
CA GLY A 334 -13.67 -10.17 3.03
C GLY A 334 -13.23 -9.18 1.93
N ILE A 335 -14.18 -8.68 1.13
CA ILE A 335 -13.91 -7.77 0.01
C ILE A 335 -13.37 -6.38 0.40
N GLY A 336 -13.44 -6.00 1.67
CA GLY A 336 -13.04 -4.67 2.13
C GLY A 336 -14.11 -3.59 1.92
N GLU A 337 -13.79 -2.33 2.23
CA GLU A 337 -14.66 -1.17 1.94
C GLU A 337 -13.90 -0.02 1.26
N PHE A 338 -14.58 0.72 0.38
CA PHE A 338 -14.05 1.94 -0.24
C PHE A 338 -13.81 3.04 0.82
N GLN A 339 -12.61 3.61 0.84
CA GLN A 339 -12.13 4.50 1.91
C GLN A 339 -12.28 6.00 1.60
N CYS A 340 -13.30 6.38 0.82
CA CYS A 340 -13.44 7.69 0.18
C CYS A 340 -14.49 8.64 0.79
N TYR A 341 -15.03 8.37 1.97
CA TYR A 341 -16.23 9.04 2.50
C TYR A 341 -15.95 10.28 3.36
N ASP A 342 -14.70 10.71 3.48
CA ASP A 342 -14.32 11.98 4.09
C ASP A 342 -14.71 13.18 3.20
N LYS A 343 -14.77 14.39 3.78
CA LYS A 343 -15.20 15.59 3.03
C LYS A 343 -14.29 15.99 1.86
N TYR A 344 -12.99 15.67 1.89
CA TYR A 344 -12.05 16.07 0.83
C TYR A 344 -12.18 15.13 -0.37
N SER A 345 -12.25 13.82 -0.14
CA SER A 345 -12.52 12.80 -1.16
C SER A 345 -13.90 12.97 -1.78
N GLN A 346 -14.94 13.20 -0.97
CA GLN A 346 -16.28 13.50 -1.51
C GLN A 346 -16.31 14.82 -2.31
N SER A 347 -15.57 15.86 -1.90
CA SER A 347 -15.43 17.09 -2.69
C SER A 347 -14.71 16.87 -4.02
N SER A 348 -13.64 16.06 -4.02
CA SER A 348 -12.91 15.64 -5.22
C SER A 348 -13.80 14.86 -6.19
N LEU A 349 -14.54 13.87 -5.70
CA LEU A 349 -15.50 13.08 -6.48
C LEU A 349 -16.64 13.94 -7.04
N GLN A 350 -17.19 14.86 -6.25
CA GLN A 350 -18.20 15.81 -6.74
C GLN A 350 -17.65 16.76 -7.82
N LYS A 351 -16.38 17.18 -7.72
CA LYS A 351 -15.72 18.03 -8.72
C LYS A 351 -15.54 17.28 -10.04
N GLU A 352 -15.17 16.00 -10.00
CA GLU A 352 -15.03 15.17 -11.19
C GLU A 352 -16.37 14.72 -11.79
N ALA A 353 -17.40 14.53 -10.96
CA ALA A 353 -18.77 14.33 -11.43
C ALA A 353 -19.31 15.59 -12.15
N LYS A 354 -18.96 16.79 -11.66
CA LYS A 354 -19.28 18.08 -12.30
C LYS A 354 -18.47 18.31 -13.59
N SER A 355 -17.18 17.96 -13.63
CA SER A 355 -16.33 18.14 -14.82
C SER A 355 -16.83 17.34 -16.03
N ARG A 356 -17.36 16.13 -15.79
CA ARG A 356 -17.95 15.26 -16.83
C ARG A 356 -19.45 15.48 -17.08
N GLY A 357 -20.10 16.41 -16.37
CA GLY A 357 -21.54 16.72 -16.51
C GLY A 357 -22.50 15.77 -15.77
N PHE A 358 -22.01 14.70 -15.14
CA PHE A 358 -22.82 13.69 -14.43
C PHE A 358 -22.89 13.98 -12.92
N THR A 359 -23.42 15.15 -12.55
CA THR A 359 -23.38 15.66 -11.16
C THR A 359 -23.92 14.70 -10.08
N PHE A 360 -24.88 13.84 -10.45
CA PHE A 360 -25.50 12.84 -9.57
C PHE A 360 -24.60 11.61 -9.28
N TRP A 361 -23.50 11.43 -10.02
CA TRP A 361 -22.46 10.44 -9.73
C TRP A 361 -21.44 10.92 -8.68
N GLY A 362 -21.58 12.14 -8.14
CA GLY A 362 -20.69 12.75 -7.15
C GLY A 362 -20.79 12.17 -5.73
N LYS A 363 -20.88 10.84 -5.59
CA LYS A 363 -20.99 10.11 -4.32
C LYS A 363 -20.41 8.69 -4.44
N GLY A 364 -19.99 8.10 -3.31
CA GLY A 364 -19.57 6.69 -3.26
C GLY A 364 -20.74 5.70 -3.39
N PRO A 365 -20.47 4.42 -3.75
CA PRO A 365 -21.50 3.42 -4.03
C PRO A 365 -22.22 2.91 -2.77
N GLU A 366 -23.56 2.94 -2.81
CA GLU A 366 -24.45 2.60 -1.67
C GLU A 366 -24.79 1.10 -1.55
N ASN A 367 -24.26 0.28 -2.45
CA ASN A 367 -24.58 -1.14 -2.65
C ASN A 367 -23.33 -2.05 -2.64
N ALA A 368 -22.19 -1.52 -2.18
CA ALA A 368 -20.89 -2.19 -2.16
C ALA A 368 -20.69 -3.21 -1.01
N GLY A 369 -21.69 -3.43 -0.16
CA GLY A 369 -21.56 -4.31 1.02
C GLY A 369 -20.87 -3.64 2.22
N GLN A 370 -20.18 -4.45 3.02
CA GLN A 370 -19.35 -4.10 4.17
C GLN A 370 -18.03 -4.91 4.11
N TYR A 371 -17.06 -4.62 4.99
CA TYR A 371 -15.72 -5.24 5.02
C TYR A 371 -15.69 -6.76 4.76
N ASN A 372 -16.63 -7.51 5.34
CA ASN A 372 -16.66 -8.97 5.32
C ASN A 372 -17.72 -9.58 4.36
N SER A 373 -18.34 -8.77 3.50
CA SER A 373 -19.21 -9.31 2.44
C SER A 373 -18.40 -10.10 1.41
N HIS A 374 -19.05 -11.06 0.74
CA HIS A 374 -18.55 -11.68 -0.48
C HIS A 374 -19.09 -10.95 -1.73
N PRO A 375 -18.40 -10.99 -2.89
CA PRO A 375 -18.80 -10.20 -4.06
C PRO A 375 -20.25 -10.42 -4.50
N HIS A 376 -20.70 -11.68 -4.48
CA HIS A 376 -22.03 -12.13 -4.91
C HIS A 376 -23.18 -11.69 -3.98
N GLU A 377 -22.88 -11.20 -2.77
CA GLU A 377 -23.88 -10.67 -1.82
C GLU A 377 -24.18 -9.18 -2.07
N THR A 378 -23.40 -8.52 -2.93
CA THR A 378 -23.41 -7.06 -3.10
C THR A 378 -24.01 -6.64 -4.43
N GLY A 379 -24.76 -5.54 -4.44
CA GLY A 379 -25.27 -4.96 -5.68
C GLY A 379 -24.17 -4.43 -6.61
N PHE A 380 -23.03 -4.02 -6.02
CA PHE A 380 -21.91 -3.46 -6.76
C PHE A 380 -21.00 -4.53 -7.40
N PHE A 381 -20.59 -5.57 -6.66
CA PHE A 381 -19.52 -6.50 -7.07
C PHE A 381 -20.00 -7.88 -7.58
N GLN A 382 -21.30 -8.19 -7.53
CA GLN A 382 -21.86 -9.42 -8.12
C GLN A 382 -21.58 -9.52 -9.64
N GLU A 383 -21.78 -10.70 -10.25
CA GLU A 383 -21.68 -10.83 -11.72
C GLU A 383 -22.65 -9.85 -12.39
N ARG A 384 -22.13 -9.02 -13.31
CA ARG A 384 -22.88 -7.92 -13.98
C ARG A 384 -23.46 -6.87 -13.01
N GLY A 385 -22.89 -6.77 -11.80
CA GLY A 385 -23.18 -5.74 -10.81
C GLY A 385 -22.76 -4.34 -11.27
N GLU A 386 -23.02 -3.35 -10.42
CA GLU A 386 -22.85 -1.94 -10.79
C GLU A 386 -21.40 -1.54 -11.12
N TYR A 387 -20.39 -2.31 -10.71
CA TYR A 387 -18.97 -2.07 -11.03
C TYR A 387 -18.68 -1.91 -12.54
N ASP A 388 -19.37 -2.66 -13.40
CA ASP A 388 -19.20 -2.61 -14.86
C ASP A 388 -20.17 -1.62 -15.54
N SER A 389 -21.06 -0.97 -14.79
CA SER A 389 -21.95 0.08 -15.29
C SER A 389 -21.20 1.38 -15.62
N TYR A 390 -21.84 2.32 -16.33
CA TYR A 390 -21.26 3.65 -16.56
C TYR A 390 -20.89 4.40 -15.27
N TYR A 391 -21.69 4.26 -14.21
CA TYR A 391 -21.38 4.85 -12.89
C TYR A 391 -20.22 4.13 -12.20
N GLY A 392 -20.21 2.79 -12.18
CA GLY A 392 -19.12 2.00 -11.61
C GLY A 392 -17.79 2.29 -12.30
N ARG A 393 -17.77 2.27 -13.64
CA ARG A 393 -16.61 2.64 -14.46
C ARG A 393 -16.12 4.07 -14.19
N PHE A 394 -17.03 5.02 -13.99
CA PHE A 394 -16.69 6.40 -13.60
C PHE A 394 -16.06 6.46 -12.20
N PHE A 395 -16.71 5.86 -11.19
CA PHE A 395 -16.29 5.90 -9.80
C PHE A 395 -14.95 5.19 -9.60
N LEU A 396 -14.79 3.98 -10.14
CA LEU A 396 -13.56 3.19 -10.05
C LEU A 396 -12.41 3.88 -10.76
N ASN A 397 -12.64 4.51 -11.92
CA ASN A 397 -11.62 5.32 -12.60
C ASN A 397 -11.19 6.51 -11.74
N TRP A 398 -12.11 7.23 -11.09
CA TRP A 398 -11.76 8.32 -10.17
C TRP A 398 -10.96 7.81 -8.96
N TYR A 399 -11.41 6.71 -8.34
CA TYR A 399 -10.81 6.14 -7.14
C TYR A 399 -9.39 5.60 -7.40
N SER A 400 -9.16 4.94 -8.54
CA SER A 400 -7.81 4.53 -8.97
C SER A 400 -6.96 5.71 -9.43
N GLN A 401 -7.56 6.72 -10.08
CA GLN A 401 -6.80 7.91 -10.48
C GLN A 401 -6.32 8.72 -9.28
N LEU A 402 -7.06 8.76 -8.16
CA LEU A 402 -6.62 9.41 -6.93
C LEU A 402 -5.38 8.71 -6.34
N LEU A 403 -5.36 7.37 -6.32
CA LEU A 403 -4.19 6.54 -5.95
C LEU A 403 -2.97 6.85 -6.82
N ILE A 404 -3.16 6.85 -8.16
CA ILE A 404 -2.09 7.10 -9.13
C ILE A 404 -1.57 8.55 -9.01
N SER A 405 -2.46 9.51 -8.80
CA SER A 405 -2.11 10.92 -8.63
C SER A 405 -1.35 11.17 -7.32
N HIS A 406 -1.65 10.43 -6.25
CA HIS A 406 -0.88 10.50 -5.00
C HIS A 406 0.56 10.03 -5.22
N ALA A 407 0.72 8.83 -5.83
CA ALA A 407 2.03 8.30 -6.17
C ALA A 407 2.84 9.29 -7.04
N GLU A 408 2.23 9.87 -8.08
CA GLU A 408 2.88 10.86 -8.94
C GLU A 408 3.30 12.13 -8.17
N ASN A 409 2.43 12.66 -7.28
CA ASN A 409 2.78 13.82 -6.45
C ASN A 409 3.99 13.52 -5.54
N VAL A 410 3.95 12.43 -4.78
CA VAL A 410 4.97 12.12 -3.77
C VAL A 410 6.28 11.68 -4.42
N LEU A 411 6.25 10.88 -5.48
CA LEU A 411 7.45 10.44 -6.19
C LEU A 411 8.16 11.60 -6.90
N SER A 412 7.44 12.59 -7.41
CA SER A 412 8.07 13.80 -7.96
C SER A 412 8.91 14.57 -6.92
N LEU A 413 8.49 14.55 -5.66
CA LEU A 413 9.18 15.19 -4.54
C LEU A 413 10.26 14.29 -3.93
N ALA A 414 10.08 12.97 -3.94
CA ALA A 414 11.12 12.01 -3.57
C ALA A 414 12.30 12.06 -4.54
N ASN A 415 12.04 12.12 -5.84
CA ASN A 415 13.08 12.25 -6.88
C ASN A 415 13.84 13.58 -6.76
N LEU A 416 13.19 14.65 -6.27
CA LEU A 416 13.85 15.92 -5.95
C LEU A 416 14.65 15.87 -4.64
N ALA A 417 14.26 15.02 -3.68
CA ALA A 417 14.93 14.87 -2.39
C ALA A 417 16.12 13.90 -2.42
N PHE A 418 16.12 12.91 -3.34
CA PHE A 418 17.10 11.82 -3.34
C PHE A 418 17.91 11.68 -4.65
N GLU A 419 17.63 12.51 -5.65
CA GLU A 419 18.43 12.68 -6.88
C GLU A 419 18.68 11.34 -7.62
N GLU A 420 19.93 10.84 -7.63
CA GLU A 420 20.31 9.60 -8.32
C GLU A 420 20.05 8.32 -7.49
N THR A 421 19.58 8.46 -6.24
CA THR A 421 19.32 7.30 -5.37
C THR A 421 18.11 6.51 -5.87
N LYS A 422 18.24 5.18 -5.97
CA LYS A 422 17.14 4.30 -6.37
C LYS A 422 15.93 4.45 -5.43
N ILE A 423 14.76 4.70 -6.02
CA ILE A 423 13.48 4.77 -5.30
C ILE A 423 12.77 3.41 -5.41
N ILE A 424 12.33 2.88 -4.27
CA ILE A 424 11.50 1.67 -4.17
C ILE A 424 10.05 2.05 -3.84
N VAL A 425 9.09 1.40 -4.48
CA VAL A 425 7.66 1.48 -4.14
C VAL A 425 7.10 0.08 -3.91
N LYS A 426 6.36 -0.08 -2.80
CA LYS A 426 5.80 -1.36 -2.37
C LYS A 426 4.38 -1.58 -2.90
N ILE A 427 4.16 -2.73 -3.53
CA ILE A 427 2.90 -3.12 -4.18
C ILE A 427 2.32 -4.37 -3.47
N PRO A 428 1.04 -4.33 -3.04
CA PRO A 428 0.42 -5.42 -2.30
C PRO A 428 0.02 -6.60 -3.20
N ALA A 429 0.04 -7.82 -2.64
CA ALA A 429 -0.58 -8.99 -3.27
C ALA A 429 -2.00 -9.21 -2.71
N ILE A 430 -3.01 -8.70 -3.44
CA ILE A 430 -4.43 -8.77 -3.07
C ILE A 430 -5.09 -9.88 -3.89
N TYR A 431 -4.83 -11.13 -3.48
CA TYR A 431 -5.13 -12.32 -4.29
C TYR A 431 -6.49 -12.97 -4.03
N TRP A 432 -7.26 -12.50 -3.04
CA TRP A 432 -8.60 -13.01 -2.74
C TRP A 432 -9.66 -12.28 -3.57
N SER A 433 -10.77 -12.96 -3.89
CA SER A 433 -11.74 -12.56 -4.92
C SER A 433 -11.18 -12.40 -6.36
N TYR A 434 -9.91 -12.70 -6.62
CA TYR A 434 -9.27 -12.59 -7.94
C TYR A 434 -9.93 -13.51 -9.00
N LYS A 435 -10.55 -14.64 -8.58
CA LYS A 435 -11.31 -15.52 -9.48
C LYS A 435 -12.74 -15.02 -9.78
N THR A 436 -13.11 -13.81 -9.34
CA THR A 436 -14.40 -13.19 -9.64
C THR A 436 -14.25 -12.11 -10.71
N ALA A 437 -15.23 -11.99 -11.62
CA ALA A 437 -15.18 -11.02 -12.72
C ALA A 437 -14.99 -9.55 -12.26
N SER A 438 -15.36 -9.25 -11.00
CA SER A 438 -15.24 -7.92 -10.40
C SER A 438 -13.93 -7.67 -9.64
N HIS A 439 -13.13 -8.68 -9.28
CA HIS A 439 -11.88 -8.52 -8.53
C HIS A 439 -12.05 -7.62 -7.28
N ALA A 440 -13.13 -7.84 -6.51
CA ALA A 440 -13.67 -6.86 -5.56
C ALA A 440 -12.65 -6.29 -4.55
N ALA A 441 -11.75 -7.12 -4.02
CA ALA A 441 -10.73 -6.70 -3.04
C ALA A 441 -9.66 -5.77 -3.65
N GLU A 442 -9.30 -5.96 -4.92
CA GLU A 442 -8.40 -5.06 -5.65
C GLU A 442 -9.10 -3.71 -5.90
N LEU A 443 -10.38 -3.74 -6.29
CA LEU A 443 -11.19 -2.54 -6.51
C LEU A 443 -11.30 -1.69 -5.24
N THR A 444 -11.61 -2.29 -4.08
CA THR A 444 -11.71 -1.54 -2.81
C THR A 444 -10.35 -1.00 -2.37
N ALA A 445 -9.25 -1.70 -2.64
CA ALA A 445 -7.89 -1.25 -2.37
C ALA A 445 -7.33 -0.20 -3.35
N GLY A 446 -8.04 0.09 -4.45
CA GLY A 446 -7.74 1.15 -5.42
C GLY A 446 -7.20 0.67 -6.77
N TYR A 447 -6.97 -0.63 -6.94
CA TYR A 447 -6.53 -1.24 -8.19
C TYR A 447 -7.76 -1.55 -9.04
N TYR A 448 -8.03 -0.72 -10.05
CA TYR A 448 -9.18 -0.90 -10.93
C TYR A 448 -8.92 -2.01 -11.98
N ASN A 449 -8.82 -3.26 -11.50
CA ASN A 449 -8.37 -4.46 -12.23
C ASN A 449 -9.49 -5.53 -12.38
N PRO A 450 -10.70 -5.23 -12.90
CA PRO A 450 -11.70 -6.27 -13.16
C PRO A 450 -11.21 -7.20 -14.29
N SER A 451 -11.83 -8.37 -14.44
CA SER A 451 -11.33 -9.44 -15.33
C SER A 451 -11.35 -9.10 -16.85
N ASN A 452 -11.78 -7.89 -17.21
CA ASN A 452 -11.81 -7.35 -18.57
C ASN A 452 -10.83 -6.16 -18.78
N ARG A 453 -10.00 -5.81 -17.79
CA ARG A 453 -9.10 -4.65 -17.81
C ARG A 453 -7.89 -4.83 -16.88
N ASP A 454 -6.68 -4.76 -17.43
CA ASP A 454 -5.45 -4.58 -16.66
C ASP A 454 -5.48 -3.23 -15.90
N GLY A 455 -5.60 -3.31 -14.57
CA GLY A 455 -5.55 -2.17 -13.65
C GLY A 455 -4.12 -1.78 -13.22
N TYR A 456 -3.14 -2.66 -13.40
CA TYR A 456 -1.75 -2.45 -13.01
C TYR A 456 -0.96 -1.64 -14.04
N SER A 457 -1.24 -1.80 -15.34
CA SER A 457 -0.57 -1.08 -16.44
C SER A 457 -0.38 0.42 -16.20
N LEU A 458 -1.43 1.13 -15.75
CA LEU A 458 -1.38 2.59 -15.60
C LEU A 458 -0.64 3.03 -14.33
N VAL A 459 -0.66 2.19 -13.28
CA VAL A 459 0.16 2.38 -12.08
C VAL A 459 1.63 2.26 -12.47
N PHE A 460 2.00 1.19 -13.16
CA PHE A 460 3.38 0.93 -13.60
C PHE A 460 3.90 1.91 -14.64
N GLU A 461 3.05 2.37 -15.56
CA GLU A 461 3.39 3.47 -16.48
C GLU A 461 3.66 4.80 -15.75
N THR A 462 3.02 5.02 -14.60
CA THR A 462 3.30 6.18 -13.75
C THR A 462 4.56 5.99 -12.92
N LEU A 463 4.80 4.80 -12.33
CA LEU A 463 6.05 4.50 -11.62
C LEU A 463 7.28 4.55 -12.54
N LYS A 464 7.12 4.19 -13.83
CA LYS A 464 8.20 4.25 -14.84
C LYS A 464 8.77 5.65 -15.03
N LYS A 465 7.95 6.70 -14.89
CA LYS A 465 8.37 8.11 -15.00
C LYS A 465 9.49 8.48 -14.01
N TYR A 466 9.59 7.73 -12.90
CA TYR A 466 10.51 7.96 -11.79
C TYR A 466 11.54 6.83 -11.62
N SER A 467 11.71 5.96 -12.64
CA SER A 467 12.70 4.85 -12.65
C SER A 467 12.62 3.92 -11.43
N VAL A 468 11.42 3.76 -10.87
CA VAL A 468 11.16 3.06 -9.60
C VAL A 468 11.46 1.56 -9.70
N THR A 469 12.05 1.00 -8.63
CA THR A 469 12.02 -0.44 -8.39
C THR A 469 10.71 -0.82 -7.68
N VAL A 470 9.90 -1.67 -8.31
CA VAL A 470 8.67 -2.21 -7.71
C VAL A 470 9.04 -3.32 -6.73
N LYS A 471 8.77 -3.13 -5.44
CA LYS A 471 8.82 -4.19 -4.44
C LYS A 471 7.46 -4.89 -4.39
N PHE A 472 7.38 -6.11 -4.93
CA PHE A 472 6.20 -6.97 -4.83
C PHE A 472 6.23 -7.77 -3.53
N VAL A 473 5.13 -7.74 -2.77
CA VAL A 473 4.98 -8.58 -1.58
C VAL A 473 4.56 -9.99 -2.02
N CYS A 474 5.52 -10.90 -2.11
CA CYS A 474 5.27 -12.29 -2.48
C CYS A 474 4.34 -12.96 -1.45
N PRO A 475 3.25 -13.61 -1.89
CA PRO A 475 2.27 -14.21 -0.99
C PRO A 475 2.87 -15.33 -0.11
N GLY A 476 2.14 -15.64 0.97
CA GLY A 476 2.52 -16.69 1.93
C GLY A 476 2.45 -18.12 1.36
N PRO A 477 2.72 -19.15 2.18
CA PRO A 477 2.35 -20.51 1.84
C PRO A 477 0.86 -20.58 1.54
N GLN A 478 0.47 -21.49 0.64
CA GLN A 478 -0.95 -21.72 0.36
C GLN A 478 -1.66 -22.07 1.67
N MET A 479 -2.77 -21.38 1.96
CA MET A 479 -3.75 -21.85 2.94
C MET A 479 -4.30 -23.22 2.50
N SER A 480 -5.08 -23.89 3.36
CA SER A 480 -5.74 -25.14 2.93
C SER A 480 -6.51 -24.92 1.61
N PRO A 481 -6.51 -25.87 0.66
CA PRO A 481 -7.13 -25.66 -0.65
C PRO A 481 -8.58 -25.16 -0.56
N ASN A 482 -9.35 -25.67 0.41
CA ASN A 482 -10.69 -25.22 0.75
C ASN A 482 -10.75 -23.70 1.02
N ALA A 483 -9.82 -23.15 1.79
CA ALA A 483 -9.80 -21.72 2.13
C ALA A 483 -9.45 -20.84 0.92
N HIS A 484 -8.72 -21.35 -0.07
CA HIS A 484 -8.50 -20.66 -1.35
C HIS A 484 -9.72 -20.74 -2.27
N GLU A 485 -10.47 -21.84 -2.23
CA GLU A 485 -11.73 -22.00 -2.97
C GLU A 485 -12.83 -21.09 -2.39
N GLU A 486 -13.01 -21.08 -1.07
CA GLU A 486 -13.92 -20.18 -0.34
C GLU A 486 -13.56 -18.70 -0.52
N ALA A 487 -12.27 -18.36 -0.58
CA ALA A 487 -11.77 -17.01 -0.85
C ALA A 487 -11.81 -16.60 -2.34
N LEU A 488 -12.14 -17.53 -3.25
CA LEU A 488 -12.05 -17.36 -4.71
C LEU A 488 -10.68 -16.76 -5.12
N ALA A 489 -9.62 -17.32 -4.54
CA ALA A 489 -8.28 -16.75 -4.51
C ALA A 489 -7.34 -17.31 -5.58
N ASP A 490 -6.40 -16.50 -6.07
CA ASP A 490 -5.37 -16.91 -7.05
C ASP A 490 -4.03 -16.17 -6.83
N PRO A 491 -3.23 -16.57 -5.82
CA PRO A 491 -1.96 -15.92 -5.53
C PRO A 491 -0.93 -16.11 -6.65
N GLU A 492 -0.93 -17.25 -7.34
CA GLU A 492 -0.07 -17.51 -8.50
C GLU A 492 -0.48 -16.66 -9.70
N GLY A 493 -1.77 -16.62 -10.05
CA GLY A 493 -2.31 -15.83 -11.16
C GLY A 493 -2.11 -14.32 -10.98
N LEU A 494 -2.34 -13.81 -9.77
CA LEU A 494 -2.03 -12.41 -9.44
C LEU A 494 -0.53 -12.13 -9.54
N SER A 495 0.31 -12.97 -8.94
CA SER A 495 1.77 -12.79 -8.99
C SER A 495 2.26 -12.75 -10.44
N TRP A 496 1.72 -13.61 -11.31
CA TRP A 496 2.01 -13.59 -12.73
C TRP A 496 1.57 -12.27 -13.39
N GLN A 497 0.34 -11.78 -13.16
CA GLN A 497 -0.11 -10.52 -13.75
C GLN A 497 0.76 -9.33 -13.30
N VAL A 498 0.96 -9.18 -11.99
CA VAL A 498 1.64 -8.02 -11.39
C VAL A 498 3.11 -7.96 -11.79
N ILE A 499 3.80 -9.11 -11.84
CA ILE A 499 5.21 -9.19 -12.21
C ILE A 499 5.39 -8.91 -13.71
N ASN A 500 4.65 -9.58 -14.58
CA ASN A 500 4.81 -9.38 -16.03
C ASN A 500 4.37 -7.96 -16.46
N ALA A 501 3.28 -7.41 -15.91
CA ALA A 501 2.85 -6.05 -16.25
C ALA A 501 3.87 -4.96 -15.83
N ALA A 502 4.72 -5.22 -14.82
CA ALA A 502 5.83 -4.33 -14.49
C ALA A 502 7.04 -4.53 -15.43
N TRP A 503 7.38 -5.77 -15.78
CA TRP A 503 8.45 -6.08 -16.74
C TRP A 503 8.14 -5.62 -18.17
N ASP A 504 6.90 -5.74 -18.66
CA ASP A 504 6.43 -5.21 -19.94
C ASP A 504 6.54 -3.68 -20.02
N LYS A 505 6.38 -2.99 -18.87
CA LYS A 505 6.66 -1.56 -18.76
C LYS A 505 8.15 -1.26 -18.60
N GLY A 506 9.02 -2.25 -18.42
CA GLY A 506 10.47 -2.09 -18.26
C GLY A 506 10.89 -1.58 -16.88
N LEU A 507 10.11 -1.90 -15.83
CA LEU A 507 10.47 -1.60 -14.44
C LEU A 507 11.44 -2.65 -13.87
N GLN A 508 12.30 -2.22 -12.95
CA GLN A 508 13.00 -3.16 -12.08
C GLN A 508 12.02 -3.69 -11.02
N ILE A 509 12.04 -5.00 -10.75
CA ILE A 509 11.22 -5.63 -9.71
C ILE A 509 12.13 -6.16 -8.62
N GLY A 510 11.68 -6.10 -7.37
CA GLY A 510 12.24 -6.84 -6.24
C GLY A 510 11.14 -7.49 -5.41
N GLY A 511 11.52 -8.42 -4.54
CA GLY A 511 10.59 -9.16 -3.68
C GLY A 511 10.64 -8.74 -2.21
N GLU A 512 9.54 -8.95 -1.49
CA GLU A 512 9.49 -9.12 -0.03
C GLU A 512 8.66 -10.36 0.29
N ASN A 513 9.08 -11.21 1.25
CA ASN A 513 8.25 -12.34 1.67
C ASN A 513 7.14 -11.91 2.65
N ALA A 514 5.97 -12.52 2.53
CA ALA A 514 4.99 -12.53 3.61
C ALA A 514 5.57 -13.13 4.91
N ILE A 515 5.04 -12.72 6.06
CA ILE A 515 5.46 -13.11 7.43
C ILE A 515 5.05 -14.57 7.78
N THR A 516 4.87 -15.41 6.77
CA THR A 516 4.54 -16.84 6.87
C THR A 516 5.44 -17.74 6.00
N CYS A 517 6.26 -17.18 5.12
CA CYS A 517 7.19 -17.92 4.25
C CYS A 517 8.58 -18.08 4.91
N PHE A 518 8.71 -19.03 5.83
CA PHE A 518 9.98 -19.39 6.51
C PHE A 518 10.34 -20.87 6.38
N ASP A 519 9.43 -21.68 5.83
CA ASP A 519 9.66 -23.07 5.50
C ASP A 519 10.49 -23.20 4.22
N ARG A 520 11.13 -24.36 4.05
CA ARG A 520 11.94 -24.65 2.87
C ARG A 520 11.14 -24.54 1.57
N ASP A 521 9.88 -24.98 1.59
CA ASP A 521 9.01 -24.92 0.42
C ASP A 521 8.60 -23.47 0.10
N GLY A 522 8.43 -22.62 1.12
CA GLY A 522 8.31 -21.16 0.97
C GLY A 522 9.56 -20.55 0.35
N CYS A 523 10.74 -20.86 0.88
CA CYS A 523 12.00 -20.40 0.30
C CYS A 523 12.15 -20.82 -1.18
N MET A 524 11.77 -22.06 -1.52
CA MET A 524 11.78 -22.54 -2.91
C MET A 524 10.78 -21.79 -3.82
N ARG A 525 9.52 -21.58 -3.38
CA ARG A 525 8.54 -20.76 -4.12
C ARG A 525 9.05 -19.34 -4.36
N LEU A 526 9.65 -18.71 -3.35
CA LEU A 526 10.23 -17.37 -3.46
C LEU A 526 11.40 -17.31 -4.46
N ILE A 527 12.24 -18.34 -4.50
CA ILE A 527 13.33 -18.47 -5.49
C ILE A 527 12.78 -18.62 -6.91
N ASP A 528 11.79 -19.50 -7.13
CA ASP A 528 11.24 -19.73 -8.47
C ASP A 528 10.43 -18.53 -8.99
N ILE A 529 9.81 -17.74 -8.11
CA ILE A 529 9.20 -16.43 -8.44
C ILE A 529 10.29 -15.39 -8.79
N ALA A 530 11.36 -15.31 -8.01
CA ALA A 530 12.40 -14.29 -8.17
C ALA A 530 13.39 -14.59 -9.31
N LYS A 531 13.57 -15.86 -9.69
CA LYS A 531 14.52 -16.34 -10.71
C LYS A 531 13.81 -17.34 -11.65
N PRO A 532 12.81 -16.91 -12.45
CA PRO A 532 12.03 -17.78 -13.31
C PRO A 532 12.88 -18.39 -14.43
N ARG A 533 13.20 -19.67 -14.28
CA ARG A 533 14.22 -20.43 -15.03
C ARG A 533 14.11 -20.37 -16.56
N ASN A 534 12.89 -20.20 -17.08
CA ASN A 534 12.56 -20.27 -18.50
C ASN A 534 11.96 -18.95 -19.02
N HIS A 535 12.21 -17.80 -18.37
CA HIS A 535 11.72 -16.52 -18.87
C HIS A 535 12.39 -16.18 -20.21
N PRO A 536 11.65 -15.91 -21.31
CA PRO A 536 12.22 -15.70 -22.63
C PRO A 536 13.26 -14.56 -22.66
N ASP A 537 12.97 -13.44 -21.99
CA ASP A 537 13.84 -12.26 -21.90
C ASP A 537 14.83 -12.29 -20.72
N GLY A 538 14.94 -13.44 -20.01
CA GLY A 538 15.87 -13.59 -18.88
C GLY A 538 15.55 -12.77 -17.62
N TYR A 539 14.34 -12.22 -17.50
CA TYR A 539 13.95 -11.41 -16.36
C TYR A 539 14.02 -12.17 -15.02
N HIS A 540 14.46 -11.44 -14.00
CA HIS A 540 14.62 -11.89 -12.62
C HIS A 540 14.48 -10.68 -11.69
N PHE A 541 14.34 -10.91 -10.38
CA PHE A 541 14.29 -9.84 -9.40
C PHE A 541 15.66 -9.19 -9.22
N SER A 542 15.68 -7.86 -9.22
CA SER A 542 16.86 -7.02 -9.01
C SER A 542 17.33 -6.94 -7.56
N VAL A 543 16.47 -7.33 -6.60
CA VAL A 543 16.74 -7.36 -5.15
C VAL A 543 15.66 -8.16 -4.42
N PHE A 544 15.98 -8.72 -3.26
CA PHE A 544 15.00 -9.33 -2.35
C PHE A 544 15.16 -8.79 -0.91
N THR A 545 14.06 -8.43 -0.27
CA THR A 545 13.96 -8.09 1.15
C THR A 545 13.45 -9.30 1.93
N TYR A 546 14.30 -9.93 2.74
CA TYR A 546 13.89 -11.01 3.64
C TYR A 546 13.38 -10.43 4.96
N ARG A 547 12.08 -10.56 5.19
CA ARG A 547 11.37 -10.06 6.37
C ARG A 547 11.21 -11.17 7.40
N GLN A 548 11.82 -11.02 8.56
CA GLN A 548 11.90 -12.04 9.60
C GLN A 548 10.72 -11.98 10.59
N PRO A 549 10.35 -13.10 11.25
CA PRO A 549 9.23 -13.13 12.21
C PRO A 549 9.60 -12.62 13.61
N SER A 550 10.89 -12.71 13.95
CA SER A 550 11.47 -12.36 15.24
C SER A 550 12.97 -12.10 15.05
N PRO A 551 13.66 -11.42 15.98
CA PRO A 551 15.10 -11.25 15.91
C PRO A 551 15.83 -12.59 15.83
N LEU A 552 16.86 -12.72 14.98
CA LEU A 552 17.58 -13.98 14.73
C LEU A 552 18.13 -14.61 16.02
N VAL A 553 18.57 -13.76 16.95
CA VAL A 553 19.20 -14.14 18.22
C VAL A 553 18.25 -14.94 19.13
N GLN A 554 16.93 -14.83 18.93
CA GLN A 554 15.91 -15.50 19.75
C GLN A 554 15.31 -16.77 19.11
N GLY A 555 15.65 -17.10 17.85
CA GLY A 555 15.00 -18.17 17.09
C GLY A 555 15.96 -19.02 16.25
N SER A 556 16.48 -20.12 16.83
CA SER A 556 17.43 -21.03 16.18
C SER A 556 16.86 -21.93 15.06
N THR A 557 15.57 -21.78 14.72
CA THR A 557 14.79 -22.74 13.93
C THR A 557 14.76 -22.52 12.40
N CYS A 558 15.24 -21.39 11.87
CA CYS A 558 15.17 -21.06 10.43
C CYS A 558 16.55 -20.83 9.77
N PHE A 559 17.65 -20.82 10.54
CA PHE A 559 18.98 -20.45 10.04
C PHE A 559 19.45 -21.27 8.80
N PRO A 560 19.26 -22.61 8.70
CA PRO A 560 19.70 -23.38 7.54
C PRO A 560 18.90 -23.08 6.26
N ASP A 561 17.61 -22.79 6.38
CA ASP A 561 16.75 -22.51 5.23
C ASP A 561 16.97 -21.07 4.71
N LEU A 562 17.28 -20.11 5.60
CA LEU A 562 17.74 -18.77 5.22
C LEU A 562 19.13 -18.80 4.56
N ASP A 563 20.08 -19.57 5.09
CA ASP A 563 21.40 -19.80 4.47
C ASP A 563 21.26 -20.41 3.06
N TYR A 564 20.38 -21.41 2.91
CA TYR A 564 20.05 -21.99 1.61
C TYR A 564 19.39 -20.96 0.67
N PHE A 565 18.42 -20.17 1.16
CA PHE A 565 17.74 -19.14 0.38
C PHE A 565 18.73 -18.10 -0.16
N ILE A 566 19.59 -17.53 0.69
CA ILE A 566 20.58 -16.52 0.29
C ILE A 566 21.51 -17.08 -0.80
N LYS A 567 22.07 -18.28 -0.58
CA LYS A 567 22.96 -18.94 -1.55
C LYS A 567 22.27 -19.30 -2.87
N ARG A 568 20.94 -19.49 -2.88
CA ARG A 568 20.16 -19.69 -4.10
C ARG A 568 19.89 -18.39 -4.85
N MET A 569 19.64 -17.30 -4.13
CA MET A 569 19.45 -15.97 -4.69
C MET A 569 20.75 -15.44 -5.29
N HIS A 570 21.86 -15.54 -4.56
CA HIS A 570 23.22 -15.26 -5.04
C HIS A 570 23.68 -16.19 -6.15
N GLY A 571 23.22 -17.44 -6.17
CA GLY A 571 23.43 -18.39 -7.26
C GLY A 571 24.50 -19.46 -7.04
N ASP A 572 25.09 -19.52 -5.84
CA ASP A 572 26.11 -20.49 -5.40
C ASP A 572 25.64 -21.95 -5.49
N ILE A 573 24.36 -22.21 -5.18
CA ILE A 573 23.78 -23.56 -5.17
C ILE A 573 22.97 -23.79 -6.44
N ARG A 574 23.57 -24.47 -7.41
CA ARG A 574 22.87 -24.98 -8.60
C ARG A 574 22.02 -26.20 -8.25
N ASP A 575 20.88 -26.37 -8.92
CA ASP A 575 20.18 -27.66 -8.88
C ASP A 575 20.97 -28.71 -9.65
N LYS A 576 20.90 -29.96 -9.18
CA LYS A 576 21.31 -31.10 -10.00
C LYS A 576 20.28 -31.26 -11.10
N GLN A 577 20.69 -31.05 -12.35
CA GLN A 577 19.93 -31.51 -13.51
C GLN A 577 19.75 -33.04 -13.39
N PHE A 578 18.54 -33.51 -13.66
CA PHE A 578 18.10 -34.90 -13.67
C PHE A 578 17.48 -35.21 -15.03
#